data_AF-A0A7J8NDQ7-F1
#
_entry.id   AF-A0A7J8NDQ7-F1
#
_cell.length_a   1.000
_cell.length_b   1.000
_cell.length_c   1.000
_cell.angle_alpha   90.00
_cell.angle_beta   90.00
_cell.angle_gamma   90.00
#
_symmetry.space_group_name_H-M   'P 1'
#
loop_
_entity.id
_entity.type
_entity.pdbx_description
1 polymer ?
#
loop_
_entity_poly.entity_id
_entity_poly.type
_entity_poly.pdbx_seq_one_letter_code
_entity_poly.pdbx_strand_id
1 'polypeptide(L)' 'MVIDFLFVDKDLVRLKGNEGFTVVHYTARDVNIHLLSRVLNTCPDCIFDLNVMRQTALQITVESYNFEAFKVG' A
#
# COMPACT_ATOMS: atom_id res chain seq x y z
N MET A 1 3.04 -7.92 -14.85
CA MET A 1 3.05 -7.12 -16.10
C MET A 1 2.73 -5.64 -15.88
N VAL A 2 1.68 -5.23 -15.15
CA VAL A 2 1.44 -3.79 -14.85
C VAL A 2 2.29 -3.26 -13.69
N ILE A 3 2.43 -4.03 -12.62
CA ILE A 3 3.16 -3.61 -11.41
C ILE A 3 4.67 -3.54 -11.64
N ASP A 4 5.20 -4.31 -12.59
CA ASP A 4 6.61 -4.24 -12.97
C ASP A 4 7.01 -2.84 -13.46
N PHE A 5 6.07 -2.08 -14.03
CA PHE A 5 6.28 -0.71 -14.48
C PHE A 5 6.53 0.27 -13.32
N LEU A 6 5.94 0.01 -12.15
CA LEU A 6 6.13 0.81 -10.94
C LEU A 6 7.57 0.75 -10.41
N PHE A 7 8.35 -0.24 -10.87
CA PHE A 7 9.75 -0.41 -10.49
C PHE A 7 10.73 0.09 -11.55
N VAL A 8 10.23 0.48 -12.73
CA VAL A 8 11.03 1.15 -13.77
C VAL A 8 11.22 2.62 -13.41
N ASP A 9 10.17 3.24 -12.89
CA ASP A 9 10.17 4.63 -12.41
C ASP A 9 9.79 4.67 -10.93
N LYS A 10 10.77 5.00 -10.08
CA LYS A 10 10.63 5.00 -8.61
C LYS A 10 9.65 6.07 -8.13
N ASP A 11 9.42 7.12 -8.90
CA ASP A 11 8.48 8.18 -8.54
C ASP A 11 7.03 7.68 -8.64
N LEU A 12 6.78 6.63 -9.44
CA LEU A 12 5.46 6.00 -9.53
C LEU A 12 5.06 5.25 -8.26
N VAL A 13 6.01 4.77 -7.45
CA VAL A 13 5.73 4.06 -6.20
C VAL A 13 4.94 4.95 -5.22
N ARG A 14 5.28 6.25 -5.21
CA ARG A 14 4.67 7.27 -4.34
C ARG A 14 3.58 8.08 -5.04
N LEU A 15 3.27 7.76 -6.29
CA LEU A 15 2.20 8.42 -7.03
C LEU A 15 0.87 8.21 -6.30
N LYS A 16 0.18 9.32 -6.03
CA LYS A 16 -1.13 9.30 -5.38
C LYS A 16 -2.21 9.06 -6.43
N GLY A 17 -2.88 7.93 -6.31
CA GLY A 17 -4.08 7.59 -7.04
C GLY A 17 -5.34 8.07 -6.32
N ASN A 18 -6.40 7.26 -6.40
CA ASN A 18 -7.69 7.60 -5.80
C ASN A 18 -7.57 7.80 -4.28
N GLU A 19 -8.23 8.84 -3.75
CA GLU A 19 -8.21 9.19 -2.31
C GLU A 19 -6.81 9.36 -1.71
N GLY A 20 -5.82 9.64 -2.55
CA GLY A 20 -4.43 9.78 -2.11
C GLY A 20 -3.73 8.45 -1.81
N PHE A 21 -4.34 7.32 -2.14
CA PHE A 21 -3.68 6.02 -2.00
C PHE A 21 -2.50 5.91 -2.94
N THR A 22 -1.41 5.36 -2.42
CA THR A 22 -0.22 4.97 -3.19
C THR A 22 -0.17 3.45 -3.27
N VAL A 23 0.79 2.92 -4.03
CA VAL A 23 0.97 1.48 -4.20
C VAL A 23 1.11 0.77 -2.84
N VAL A 24 1.85 1.37 -1.90
CA VAL A 24 2.06 0.78 -0.57
C VAL A 24 0.76 0.65 0.24
N HIS A 25 -0.22 1.53 0.03
CA HIS A 25 -1.52 1.46 0.68
C HIS A 25 -2.33 0.29 0.13
N TYR A 26 -2.34 0.10 -1.20
CA TYR A 26 -3.06 -1.00 -1.83
C TYR A 26 -2.48 -2.36 -1.47
N THR A 27 -1.15 -2.51 -1.47
CA THR A 27 -0.49 -3.77 -1.09
C THR A 27 -0.74 -4.13 0.36
N ALA A 28 -0.80 -3.13 1.24
CA ALA A 28 -1.08 -3.28 2.66
C ALA A 28 -2.55 -3.64 2.94
N ARG A 29 -3.48 -3.06 2.18
CA ARG A 29 -4.92 -3.40 2.25
C ARG A 29 -5.21 -4.82 1.82
N ASP A 30 -4.62 -5.24 0.70
CA ASP A 30 -4.87 -6.54 0.08
C ASP A 30 -3.92 -7.63 0.63
N VAL A 31 -3.10 -7.30 1.64
CA VAL A 31 -2.15 -8.18 2.35
C VAL A 31 -1.22 -8.96 1.39
N ASN A 32 -0.79 -8.32 0.31
CA ASN A 32 0.13 -8.93 -0.65
C ASN A 32 1.58 -8.75 -0.21
N ILE A 33 2.06 -9.66 0.65
CA ILE A 33 3.39 -9.59 1.27
C ILE A 33 4.52 -9.55 0.23
N HIS A 34 4.42 -10.33 -0.84
CA HIS A 34 5.44 -10.36 -1.90
C HIS A 34 5.57 -9.00 -2.58
N LEU A 35 4.44 -8.36 -2.88
CA LEU A 35 4.45 -7.07 -3.53
C LEU A 35 4.84 -5.94 -2.56
N LEU A 36 4.37 -6.00 -1.32
CA LEU A 36 4.78 -5.06 -0.27
C LEU A 36 6.29 -5.08 -0.06
N SER A 37 6.91 -6.27 0.01
CA SER A 37 8.36 -6.42 0.10
C SER A 37 9.07 -5.75 -1.07
N ARG A 38 8.60 -5.95 -2.31
CA ARG A 38 9.20 -5.34 -3.50
C ARG A 38 9.07 -3.82 -3.52
N VAL A 39 7.92 -3.29 -3.09
CA VAL A 39 7.67 -1.85 -2.93
C VAL A 39 8.61 -1.24 -1.90
N LEU A 40 8.71 -1.83 -0.70
CA LEU A 40 9.57 -1.33 0.36
C LEU A 40 11.06 -1.44 0.03
N ASN A 41 11.48 -2.48 -0.72
CA ASN A 41 12.85 -2.57 -1.23
C ASN A 41 13.19 -1.46 -2.24
N THR A 42 12.19 -0.93 -2.94
CA THR A 42 12.38 0.13 -3.95
C THR A 42 12.30 1.53 -3.32
N CYS A 43 11.37 1.74 -2.40
CA CYS A 43 11.16 3.00 -1.69
C CYS A 43 10.76 2.71 -0.23
N PRO A 44 11.72 2.56 0.70
CA PRO A 44 11.39 2.27 2.10
C PRO A 44 10.52 3.36 2.74
N ASP A 45 10.78 4.62 2.39
CA ASP A 45 10.09 5.78 2.96
C ASP A 45 8.61 5.88 2.56
N CYS A 46 8.14 5.10 1.58
CA CYS A 46 6.73 5.12 1.19
C CYS A 46 5.82 4.54 2.28
N ILE A 47 6.37 3.79 3.25
CA ILE A 47 5.60 3.29 4.39
C ILE A 47 4.97 4.41 5.24
N PHE A 48 5.55 5.61 5.19
CA PHE A 48 5.05 6.81 5.88
C PHE A 48 4.16 7.68 5.01
N ASP A 49 3.91 7.31 3.74
CA ASP A 49 2.97 8.05 2.90
C ASP A 49 1.59 8.07 3.54
N LEU A 50 0.94 9.22 3.41
CA LEU A 50 -0.39 9.45 3.92
C LEU A 50 -1.39 9.59 2.78
N ASN A 51 -2.50 8.86 2.88
CA ASN A 51 -3.68 9.08 2.05
C ASN A 51 -4.42 10.38 2.47
N VAL A 52 -5.53 10.71 1.80
CA VAL A 52 -6.32 11.92 2.11
C VAL A 52 -6.89 11.88 3.55
N MET A 53 -7.16 10.69 4.09
CA MET A 53 -7.60 10.49 5.48
C MET A 53 -6.46 10.50 6.50
N ARG A 54 -5.23 10.84 6.08
CA ARG A 54 -4.01 10.84 6.91
C ARG A 54 -3.68 9.48 7.52
N GLN A 55 -4.02 8.40 6.81
CA GLN A 55 -3.63 7.05 7.18
C GLN A 55 -2.40 6.60 6.41
N THR A 56 -1.55 5.84 7.09
CA THR A 56 -0.40 5.10 6.55
C THR A 56 -0.83 3.71 6.08
N ALA A 57 0.04 3.06 5.29
CA ALA A 57 -0.13 1.65 4.93
C ALA A 57 -0.35 0.74 6.15
N LEU A 58 0.36 0.97 7.25
CA LEU A 58 0.23 0.17 8.47
C LEU A 58 -1.17 0.27 9.09
N GLN A 59 -1.73 1.48 9.17
CA GLN A 59 -3.07 1.70 9.72
C GLN A 59 -4.13 1.02 8.84
N ILE A 60 -3.97 1.08 7.51
CA ILE A 60 -4.86 0.41 6.56
C ILE A 60 -4.83 -1.11 6.72
N THR A 61 -3.67 -1.72 6.92
CA THR A 61 -3.58 -3.17 7.19
C THR A 61 -4.39 -3.55 8.43
N VAL A 62 -4.26 -2.79 9.52
CA VAL A 62 -4.99 -3.07 10.77
C VAL A 62 -6.50 -2.98 10.55
N GLU A 63 -6.97 -1.93 9.88
CA GLU A 63 -8.40 -1.76 9.56
C GLU A 63 -8.93 -2.88 8.65
N SER A 64 -8.16 -3.26 7.64
CA SER A 64 -8.53 -4.33 6.71
C SER A 64 -8.60 -5.69 7.40
N TYR A 65 -7.64 -5.99 8.28
CA TYR A 65 -7.61 -7.24 9.04
C TYR A 65 -8.78 -7.34 10.03
N ASN A 66 -9.11 -6.22 10.70
CA ASN A 66 -10.29 -6.16 11.56
C ASN A 66 -11.57 -6.41 10.76
N PHE A 67 -11.69 -5.79 9.58
CA PHE A 67 -12.83 -5.99 8.70
C PHE A 67 -12.97 -7.46 8.25
N GLU A 68 -11.88 -8.11 7.87
CA GLU A 68 -11.88 -9.54 7.56
C GLU A 68 -12.25 -10.40 8.78
N ALA A 69 -11.79 -10.06 9.98
CA ALA A 69 -12.17 -10.77 11.20
C ALA A 69 -13.67 -10.68 11.49
N PHE A 70 -14.31 -9.56 11.18
CA PHE A 70 -15.78 -9.41 11.31
C PHE A 70 -16.57 -10.17 10.23
N LYS A 71 -15.98 -10.48 9.08
CA LYS A 71 -16.66 -11.28 8.03
C LYS A 71 -16.80 -12.76 8.39
N VAL A 72 -16.03 -13.26 9.35
CA VAL A 72 -16.04 -14.68 9.77
C VAL A 72 -17.00 -14.93 10.96
N GLY A 73 -17.84 -13.95 11.31
CA GLY A 73 -18.85 -14.04 12.38
C GLY A 73 -20.24 -14.38 11.87
#